data_AF-A0A183E3W8-F1
#
_entry.id   AF-A0A183E3W8-F1
#
_cell.length_a   1.000
_cell.length_b   1.000
_cell.length_c   1.000
_cell.angle_alpha   90.00
_cell.angle_beta   90.00
_cell.angle_gamma   90.00
#
_symmetry.space_group_name_H-M   'P 1'
#
loop_
_entity.id
_entity.type
_entity.pdbx_description
1 polymer ?
#
loop_
_entity_poly.entity_id
_entity_poly.type
_entity_poly.pdbx_seq_one_letter_code
_entity_poly.pdbx_strand_id
1 'polypeptide(L)'
;MKKRRLPVVICVSGKRRSGKDFLANLLADRLKHRGCYEVLICGISYPLKEEYAELNGMDAERLKFDASFKEHHRADMVRWGEEIRANDPDYFCRCDLEISIRSAVTC
;
A
#
# COMPACT_ATOMS: atom_id res chain seq x y z
N MET A 1 24.23 2.42 26.64
CA MET A 1 23.72 3.18 25.48
C MET A 1 22.73 2.32 24.71
N LYS A 2 21.44 2.69 24.65
CA LYS A 2 20.45 1.99 23.80
C LYS A 2 20.68 2.43 22.34
N LYS A 3 21.16 1.53 21.49
CA LYS A 3 21.32 1.79 20.04
C LYS A 3 19.93 2.06 19.46
N ARG A 4 19.71 3.28 18.95
CA ARG A 4 18.47 3.62 18.23
C ARG A 4 18.43 2.80 16.94
N ARG A 5 17.54 1.82 16.86
CA ARG A 5 17.32 1.07 15.61
C ARG A 5 16.55 1.98 14.66
N LEU A 6 17.20 2.40 13.57
CA LEU A 6 16.51 3.09 12.50
C LEU A 6 15.79 2.04 11.63
N PRO A 7 14.54 2.30 11.22
CA PRO A 7 13.84 1.41 10.30
C PRO A 7 14.55 1.39 8.95
N VAL A 8 14.54 0.23 8.29
CA VAL A 8 14.98 0.08 6.90
C VAL A 8 13.74 0.11 6.01
N VAL A 9 13.73 1.01 5.02
CA VAL A 9 12.65 1.12 4.05
C VAL A 9 13.09 0.49 2.73
N ILE A 10 12.30 -0.46 2.22
CA ILE A 10 12.55 -1.15 0.95
C ILE A 10 11.43 -0.77 -0.02
N CYS A 11 11.75 0.02 -1.02
CA CYS A 11 10.80 0.41 -2.06
C CYS A 11 10.81 -0.61 -3.21
N VAL A 12 9.66 -1.22 -3.48
CA VAL A 12 9.50 -2.19 -4.58
C VAL A 12 8.65 -1.56 -5.68
N SER A 13 9.20 -1.37 -6.88
CA SER A 13 8.54 -0.69 -8.01
C SER A 13 8.65 -1.46 -9.33
N GLY A 14 7.78 -1.13 -10.31
CA GLY A 14 7.79 -1.74 -11.65
C GLY A 14 6.42 -1.78 -12.34
N LYS A 15 6.37 -2.35 -13.55
CA LYS A 15 5.13 -2.46 -14.37
C LYS A 15 4.10 -3.45 -13.83
N ARG A 16 2.83 -3.28 -14.20
CA ARG A 16 1.73 -4.20 -13.82
C ARG A 16 2.07 -5.65 -14.18
N ARG A 17 1.69 -6.60 -13.32
CA ARG A 17 1.95 -8.06 -13.48
C ARG A 17 3.44 -8.46 -13.49
N SER A 18 4.35 -7.62 -13.01
CA SER A 18 5.77 -7.98 -12.88
C SER A 18 6.14 -8.73 -11.59
N GLY A 19 5.18 -9.19 -10.79
CA GLY A 19 5.44 -9.98 -9.58
C GLY A 19 5.91 -9.20 -8.34
N LYS A 20 5.70 -7.89 -8.26
CA LYS A 20 6.10 -7.07 -7.08
C LYS A 20 5.48 -7.55 -5.78
N ASP A 21 4.17 -7.79 -5.79
CA ASP A 21 3.44 -8.22 -4.61
C ASP A 21 3.95 -9.57 -4.14
N PHE A 22 4.27 -10.48 -5.07
CA PHE A 22 4.90 -11.76 -4.77
C PHE A 22 6.28 -11.56 -4.12
N LEU A 23 7.15 -10.72 -4.70
CA LEU A 23 8.48 -10.43 -4.14
C LEU A 23 8.40 -9.81 -2.75
N ALA A 24 7.52 -8.82 -2.55
CA ALA A 24 7.36 -8.13 -1.27
C ALA A 24 6.89 -9.08 -0.17
N ASN A 25 5.89 -9.93 -0.45
CA ASN A 25 5.41 -10.94 0.50
C ASN A 25 6.49 -11.99 0.80
N LEU A 26 7.16 -12.52 -0.23
CA LEU A 26 8.24 -13.49 -0.05
C LEU A 26 9.38 -12.92 0.81
N LEU A 27 9.77 -11.67 0.57
CA LEU A 27 10.82 -11.00 1.35
C LEU A 27 10.38 -10.79 2.80
N ALA A 28 9.14 -10.34 3.01
CA ALA A 28 8.59 -10.16 4.35
C ALA A 28 8.56 -11.47 5.14
N ASP A 29 8.09 -12.56 4.53
CA ASP A 29 8.04 -13.88 5.16
C ASP A 29 9.44 -14.37 5.54
N ARG A 30 10.42 -14.20 4.64
CA ARG A 30 11.82 -14.59 4.91
C ARG A 30 12.45 -13.77 6.03
N LEU A 31 12.15 -12.48 6.12
CA LEU A 31 12.66 -11.60 7.18
C LEU A 31 12.01 -11.90 8.53
N LYS A 32 10.68 -12.09 8.55
CA LYS A 32 9.93 -12.49 9.74
C LYS A 32 10.41 -13.84 10.27
N HIS A 33 10.63 -14.83 9.41
CA HIS A 33 11.12 -16.16 9.80
C HIS A 33 12.55 -16.15 10.37
N ARG A 34 13.36 -15.14 10.07
CA ARG A 34 14.68 -14.97 10.72
C ARG A 34 14.58 -14.51 12.18
N GLY A 35 13.38 -14.16 12.67
CA GLY A 35 13.10 -13.88 14.09
C GLY A 35 13.63 -12.54 14.63
N CYS A 36 14.30 -11.75 13.79
CA CYS A 36 14.99 -10.52 14.22
C CYS A 36 14.34 -9.23 13.69
N TYR A 37 13.33 -9.34 12.82
CA TYR A 37 12.74 -8.21 12.11
C TYR A 37 11.22 -8.22 12.22
N GLU A 38 10.69 -7.11 12.74
CA GLU A 38 9.30 -6.74 12.50
C GLU A 38 9.21 -6.15 11.08
N VAL A 39 8.23 -6.58 10.29
CA VAL A 39 8.08 -6.16 8.90
C VAL A 39 6.64 -5.72 8.66
N LEU A 40 6.51 -4.44 8.27
CA LEU A 40 5.28 -3.83 7.79
C LEU A 40 5.29 -3.82 6.27
N ILE A 41 4.22 -4.31 5.64
CA ILE A 41 4.03 -4.21 4.19
C ILE A 41 3.09 -3.04 3.94
N CYS A 42 3.61 -2.03 3.27
CA CYS A 42 2.90 -0.80 2.93
C CYS A 42 2.58 -0.79 1.43
N GLY A 43 1.33 -0.48 1.08
CA GLY A 43 0.83 -0.52 -0.28
C GLY A 43 0.08 0.74 -0.66
N ILE A 44 0.79 1.80 -1.04
CA ILE A 44 0.26 3.16 -1.37
C ILE A 44 -0.99 3.22 -2.27
N SER A 45 -1.28 2.15 -3.02
CA SER A 45 -2.50 2.02 -3.81
C SER A 45 -3.74 1.64 -2.99
N TYR A 46 -3.60 1.29 -1.72
CA TYR A 46 -4.67 0.90 -0.81
C TYR A 46 -5.49 2.12 -0.37
N PRO A 47 -4.91 3.16 0.27
CA PRO A 47 -5.67 4.36 0.63
C PRO A 47 -6.28 5.06 -0.61
N LEU A 48 -5.56 5.04 -1.73
CA LEU A 48 -6.08 5.52 -3.02
C LEU A 48 -7.40 4.84 -3.40
N LYS A 49 -7.49 3.51 -3.27
CA LYS A 49 -8.70 2.77 -3.65
C LYS A 49 -9.84 2.99 -2.68
N GLU A 50 -9.54 3.10 -1.38
CA GLU A 50 -10.57 3.35 -0.36
C GLU A 50 -11.19 4.72 -0.55
N GLU A 51 -10.39 5.78 -0.60
CA GLU A 51 -10.91 7.14 -0.76
C GLU A 51 -11.59 7.33 -2.13
N TYR A 52 -11.05 6.74 -3.21
CA TYR A 52 -11.72 6.77 -4.52
C TYR A 52 -13.09 6.06 -4.48
N ALA A 53 -13.20 4.94 -3.77
CA ALA A 53 -14.46 4.24 -3.61
C ALA A 53 -15.47 5.09 -2.84
N GLU A 54 -15.07 5.65 -1.70
CA GLU A 54 -15.91 6.49 -0.84
C GLU A 54 -16.47 7.70 -1.59
N LEU A 55 -15.61 8.44 -2.31
CA LEU A 55 -16.01 9.63 -3.05
C LEU A 55 -17.00 9.34 -4.18
N ASN A 56 -16.99 8.14 -4.72
CA ASN A 56 -17.85 7.74 -5.83
C ASN A 56 -19.01 6.83 -5.38
N GLY A 57 -19.21 6.64 -4.06
CA GLY A 57 -20.24 5.74 -3.53
C GLY A 57 -20.08 4.29 -3.99
N MET A 58 -18.85 3.84 -4.23
CA MET A 58 -18.53 2.48 -4.68
C MET A 58 -18.14 1.59 -3.50
N ASP A 59 -18.22 0.28 -3.73
CA ASP A 59 -17.70 -0.72 -2.80
C ASP A 59 -16.17 -0.85 -2.92
N ALA A 60 -15.45 -0.43 -1.87
CA ALA A 60 -14.00 -0.48 -1.80
C ALA A 60 -13.43 -1.91 -1.89
N GLU A 61 -14.15 -2.91 -1.39
CA GLU A 61 -13.73 -4.32 -1.46
C GLU A 61 -13.75 -4.82 -2.91
N ARG A 62 -14.74 -4.40 -3.70
CA ARG A 62 -14.78 -4.71 -5.13
C ARG A 62 -13.61 -4.07 -5.88
N LEU A 63 -13.24 -2.84 -5.56
CA LEU A 63 -12.05 -2.19 -6.14
C LEU A 63 -10.74 -2.92 -5.79
N LYS A 64 -10.68 -3.61 -4.64
CA LYS A 64 -9.52 -4.42 -4.24
C LYS A 64 -9.49 -5.75 -5.01
N PHE A 65 -10.58 -6.52 -4.96
CA PHE A 65 -10.59 -7.94 -5.32
C PHE A 65 -11.19 -8.27 -6.69
N ASP A 66 -12.11 -7.47 -7.22
CA ASP A 66 -12.68 -7.70 -8.55
C ASP A 66 -11.78 -7.07 -9.62
N ALA A 67 -11.04 -7.93 -10.34
CA ALA A 67 -10.09 -7.50 -11.35
C ALA A 67 -10.74 -6.75 -12.52
N SER A 68 -11.96 -7.14 -12.91
CA SER A 68 -12.68 -6.50 -14.01
C SER A 68 -13.19 -5.14 -13.56
N PHE A 69 -13.87 -5.07 -12.41
CA PHE A 69 -14.35 -3.82 -11.84
C PHE A 69 -13.22 -2.81 -11.65
N LYS A 70 -12.11 -3.25 -11.05
CA LYS A 70 -10.90 -2.43 -10.90
C LYS A 70 -10.35 -1.93 -12.24
N GLU A 71 -10.42 -2.72 -13.31
CA GLU A 71 -9.90 -2.30 -14.61
C GLU A 71 -10.74 -1.20 -15.23
N HIS A 72 -12.07 -1.28 -15.12
CA HIS A 72 -12.99 -0.25 -15.62
C HIS A 72 -12.72 1.12 -14.99
N HIS A 73 -12.37 1.15 -13.70
CA HIS A 73 -12.10 2.40 -12.97
C HIS A 73 -10.62 2.81 -12.95
N ARG A 74 -9.73 2.02 -13.54
CA ARG A 74 -8.28 2.20 -13.36
C ARG A 74 -7.77 3.55 -13.85
N ALA A 75 -8.21 3.99 -15.03
CA ALA A 75 -7.72 5.22 -15.63
C ALA A 75 -8.09 6.45 -14.80
N ASP A 76 -9.37 6.55 -14.43
CA ASP A 76 -9.89 7.67 -13.64
C ASP A 76 -9.32 7.67 -12.22
N MET A 77 -9.22 6.51 -11.58
CA MET A 77 -8.61 6.38 -10.25
C MET A 77 -7.13 6.79 -10.26
N VAL A 78 -6.36 6.41 -11.29
CA VAL A 78 -4.95 6.82 -11.42
C VAL A 78 -4.85 8.32 -11.61
N ARG A 79 -5.65 8.89 -12.51
CA ARG A 79 -5.66 10.34 -12.79
C ARG A 79 -6.00 11.14 -11.53
N TRP A 80 -7.08 10.77 -10.85
CA TRP A 80 -7.50 11.41 -9.60
C TRP A 80 -6.39 11.34 -8.53
N GLY A 81 -5.76 10.17 -8.38
CA GLY A 81 -4.63 10.01 -7.46
C GLY A 81 -3.39 10.81 -7.85
N GLU A 82 -3.16 11.05 -9.15
CA GLU A 82 -2.08 11.91 -9.63
C GLU A 82 -2.35 13.39 -9.34
N GLU A 83 -3.60 13.85 -9.46
CA GLU A 83 -4.01 15.21 -9.09
C GLU A 83 -3.79 15.48 -7.59
N ILE A 84 -4.06 14.50 -6.72
CA ILE A 84 -3.71 14.59 -5.29
C ILE A 84 -2.20 14.64 -5.08
N ARG A 85 -1.45 13.72 -5.69
CA ARG A 85 0.02 13.66 -5.55
C ARG A 85 0.74 14.87 -6.11
N ALA A 86 0.16 15.56 -7.10
CA ALA A 86 0.69 16.80 -7.63
C ALA A 86 0.65 17.94 -6.60
N ASN A 87 -0.34 17.92 -5.71
CA ASN A 87 -0.49 18.91 -4.63
C ASN A 87 0.22 18.46 -3.34
N ASP A 88 0.14 17.17 -3.00
CA ASP A 88 0.74 16.58 -1.81
C ASP A 88 1.38 15.21 -2.16
N PRO A 89 2.68 15.19 -2.52
CA PRO A 89 3.36 13.98 -2.98
C PRO A 89 3.35 12.83 -1.97
N ASP A 90 3.28 13.16 -0.68
CA ASP A 90 3.42 12.21 0.42
C ASP A 90 2.07 11.77 1.00
N TYR A 91 0.95 12.31 0.52
CA TYR A 91 -0.40 12.06 1.05
C TYR A 91 -0.70 10.56 1.25
N PHE A 92 -0.67 9.78 0.17
CA PHE A 92 -0.97 8.35 0.24
C PHE A 92 0.08 7.54 1.00
N CYS A 93 1.32 8.02 1.10
CA CYS A 93 2.34 7.38 1.92
C CYS A 93 2.00 7.52 3.41
N ARG A 94 1.53 8.70 3.84
CA ARG A 94 1.10 8.94 5.22
C ARG A 94 -0.17 8.15 5.56
N CYS A 95 -1.17 8.15 4.67
CA CYS A 95 -2.39 7.36 4.87
C CYS A 95 -2.08 5.87 5.01
N ASP A 96 -1.28 5.30 4.10
CA ASP A 96 -0.96 3.87 4.13
C ASP A 96 -0.14 3.45 5.35
N LEU A 97 0.79 4.30 5.79
CA LEU A 97 1.58 4.06 7.00
C LEU A 97 0.70 4.06 8.25
N GLU A 98 -0.24 5.01 8.34
CA GLU A 98 -1.20 5.08 9.44
C GLU A 98 -2.11 3.85 9.49
N ILE A 99 -2.66 3.43 8.34
CA ILE A 99 -3.46 2.21 8.22
C ILE A 99 -2.64 0.99 8.63
N SER A 100 -1.44 0.85 8.09
CA SER A 100 -0.57 -0.31 8.32
C SER A 100 -0.13 -0.44 9.78
N ILE A 101 0.21 0.66 10.44
CA ILE A 101 0.57 0.67 11.87
C ILE A 101 -0.65 0.31 12.72
N ARG A 102 -1.82 0.89 12.43
CA ARG A 102 -3.05 0.57 13.17
C ARG A 102 -3.36 -0.93 13.08
N SER A 103 -3.29 -1.51 11.89
CA SER A 103 -3.53 -2.95 11.68
C SER A 103 -2.52 -3.86 12.37
N ALA A 104 -1.28 -3.41 12.59
CA ALA A 104 -0.27 -4.19 13.28
C ALA A 104 -0.42 -4.17 14.82
N VAL A 105 -1.07 -3.15 15.38
CA VAL A 105 -1.27 -2.99 16.83
C VAL A 105 -2.52 -3.72 17.34
N THR A 106 -3.49 -4.02 16.47
CA THR A 106 -4.73 -4.73 16.83
C THR A 106 -4.62 -6.27 16.84
N CYS A 107 -3.45 -6.84 16.53
CA CYS A 107 -3.20 -8.28 16.56
C CYS A 107 -2.44 -8.74 17.81
#